data_AF-K5DJL7-F1
#
_entry.id   AF-K5DJL7-F1
#
_cell.length_a   1.000
_cell.length_b   1.000
_cell.length_c   1.000
_cell.angle_alpha   90.00
_cell.angle_beta   90.00
_cell.angle_gamma   90.00
#
_symmetry.space_group_name_H-M   'P 1'
#
loop_
_entity.id
_entity.type
_entity.pdbx_description
1 polymer ?
#
loop_
_entity_poly.entity_id
_entity_poly.type
_entity_poly.pdbx_seq_one_letter_code
_entity_poly.pdbx_strand_id
1 'polypeptide(L)' 'MAVFQASEITEWIDEVDGVDTTAMCPSCGIDSVIGSAAGYPITADFLRAMHGHWF' A
#
# COMPACT_ATOMS: atom_id res chain seq x y z
N MET A 1 -10.36 0.84 2.28
CA MET A 1 -9.31 0.55 1.29
C MET A 1 -9.64 1.25 -0.02
N ALA A 2 -8.64 1.73 -0.76
CA ALA A 2 -8.82 2.51 -1.98
C ALA A 2 -7.70 2.23 -2.99
N VAL A 3 -7.94 2.57 -4.27
CA VAL A 3 -6.93 2.67 -5.33
C VAL A 3 -6.74 4.15 -5.63
N PHE A 4 -5.50 4.61 -5.68
CA PHE A 4 -5.11 6.02 -5.81
C PHE A 4 -3.89 6.14 -6.73
N GLN A 5 -3.63 7.34 -7.24
CA GLN A 5 -2.43 7.64 -8.01
C GLN A 5 -1.20 7.69 -7.10
N ALA A 6 -0.06 7.19 -7.57
CA ALA A 6 1.17 7.21 -6.77
C ALA A 6 1.59 8.63 -6.32
N SER A 7 1.21 9.66 -7.08
CA SER A 7 1.44 11.07 -6.72
C SER A 7 0.66 11.55 -5.50
N GLU A 8 -0.35 10.82 -5.05
CA GLU A 8 -1.12 11.14 -3.84
C GLU A 8 -0.40 10.69 -2.55
N ILE A 9 0.70 9.94 -2.67
CA ILE A 9 1.52 9.53 -1.53
C ILE A 9 2.36 10.73 -1.08
N THR A 10 2.08 11.25 0.10
CA THR A 10 2.81 12.37 0.70
C THR A 10 3.66 11.96 1.91
N GLU A 11 3.47 10.74 2.41
CA GLU A 11 4.13 10.22 3.61
C GLU A 11 4.76 8.86 3.32
N TRP A 12 6.00 8.72 3.75
CA TRP A 12 6.82 7.53 3.62
C TRP A 12 7.38 7.21 4.99
N ILE A 13 7.32 5.94 5.38
CA ILE A 13 7.92 5.46 6.63
C ILE A 13 9.36 5.10 6.33
N ASP A 14 10.26 5.87 6.95
CA ASP A 14 11.69 5.73 6.76
C ASP A 14 12.24 4.45 7.41
N GLU A 15 13.36 3.99 6.85
CA GLU A 15 14.10 2.79 7.22
C GLU A 15 14.41 2.72 8.74
N VAL A 16 14.01 1.60 9.35
CA VAL A 16 14.54 1.15 10.64
C VAL A 16 15.31 -0.14 10.37
N ASP A 17 16.56 -0.20 10.81
CA ASP A 17 17.40 -1.40 10.75
C ASP A 17 17.69 -1.99 9.35
N GLY A 18 17.83 -1.16 8.31
CA GLY A 18 18.35 -1.63 7.01
C GLY A 18 17.31 -2.09 6.00
N VAL A 19 16.02 -1.78 6.22
CA VAL A 19 14.89 -2.15 5.35
C VAL A 19 14.36 -0.92 4.63
N ASP A 20 14.18 -1.04 3.30
CA ASP A 20 13.65 0.01 2.41
C ASP A 20 12.40 0.73 2.96
N THR A 21 12.17 1.95 2.48
CA THR A 21 11.03 2.77 2.90
C THR A 21 9.70 2.22 2.39
N THR A 22 8.66 2.31 3.23
CA THR A 22 7.29 1.92 2.86
C THR A 22 6.41 3.15 2.67
N ALA A 23 5.57 3.15 1.63
CA ALA A 23 4.62 4.22 1.40
C ALA A 23 3.44 4.12 2.37
N MET A 24 3.00 5.25 2.92
CA MET A 24 1.76 5.32 3.70
C MET A 24 0.55 5.46 2.76
N CYS A 25 -0.47 4.63 2.96
CA CYS A 25 -1.73 4.76 2.22
C CYS A 25 -2.46 6.05 2.63
N PRO A 26 -2.71 7.01 1.71
CA PRO A 26 -3.32 8.30 2.03
C PRO A 26 -4.80 8.18 2.43
N SER A 27 -5.45 7.03 2.14
CA SER A 27 -6.87 6.81 2.43
C SER A 27 -7.16 6.01 3.69
N CYS A 28 -6.20 5.24 4.21
CA CYS A 28 -6.45 4.38 5.38
C CYS A 28 -5.36 4.40 6.46
N GLY A 29 -4.21 5.04 6.21
CA GLY A 29 -3.13 5.14 7.21
C GLY A 29 -2.44 3.82 7.52
N ILE A 30 -2.44 2.87 6.57
CA ILE A 30 -1.68 1.63 6.63
C ILE A 30 -0.46 1.78 5.72
N ASP A 31 0.71 1.36 6.18
CA ASP A 31 2.02 1.36 5.49
C ASP A 31 2.20 0.14 4.58
N SER A 32 1.12 -0.29 3.91
CA SER A 32 1.11 -1.43 3.00
C SER A 32 0.40 -1.07 1.70
N VAL A 33 1.20 -0.62 0.73
CA VAL A 33 0.76 -0.18 -0.59
C VAL A 33 1.26 -1.17 -1.65
N ILE A 34 0.34 -1.60 -2.53
CA ILE A 34 0.66 -2.50 -3.63
C ILE A 34 0.72 -1.69 -4.93
N GLY A 35 1.90 -1.66 -5.56
CA GLY A 35 2.12 -0.93 -6.81
C GLY A 35 1.44 -1.55 -8.02
N SER A 36 1.03 -0.73 -8.98
CA SER A 36 0.42 -1.19 -10.25
C SER A 36 1.36 -2.04 -11.11
N ALA A 37 2.67 -1.96 -10.87
CA ALA A 37 3.70 -2.77 -11.52
C ALA A 37 3.82 -4.19 -10.94
N ALA A 38 3.02 -4.59 -9.95
CA ALA A 38 3.08 -5.91 -9.31
C ALA A 38 2.77 -7.09 -10.25
N GLY A 39 2.28 -6.83 -11.47
CA GLY A 39 1.98 -7.87 -12.46
C GLY A 39 0.64 -8.59 -12.26
N TYR A 40 -0.19 -8.12 -11.33
CA TYR A 40 -1.53 -8.66 -11.07
C TYR A 40 -2.60 -7.56 -11.03
N PRO A 41 -3.85 -7.85 -11.43
CA PRO A 41 -4.95 -6.89 -11.32
C PRO A 41 -5.25 -6.53 -9.86
N ILE A 42 -5.04 -5.26 -9.50
CA ILE A 42 -5.34 -4.75 -8.16
C ILE A 42 -6.81 -4.28 -8.13
N THR A 43 -7.70 -5.16 -7.67
CA THR A 43 -9.15 -4.88 -7.56
C THR A 43 -9.58 -4.63 -6.12
N ALA A 44 -10.75 -4.05 -5.93
CA ALA A 44 -11.31 -3.83 -4.59
C ALA A 44 -11.58 -5.15 -3.81
N ASP A 45 -11.95 -6.23 -4.51
CA ASP A 45 -12.12 -7.56 -3.89
C ASP A 45 -10.78 -8.15 -3.46
N PHE A 46 -9.76 -8.06 -4.32
CA PHE A 46 -8.40 -8.51 -4.02
C PHE A 46 -7.87 -7.82 -2.76
N LEU A 47 -7.92 -6.49 -2.73
CA LEU A 47 -7.47 -5.72 -1.58
C LEU A 47 -8.25 -6.13 -0.30
N ARG A 48 -9.54 -6.48 -0.40
CA ARG A 48 -10.40 -6.83 0.76
C ARG A 48 -9.96 -8.16 1.35
N ALA A 49 -9.65 -9.12 0.47
CA ALA A 49 -9.08 -10.40 0.87
C ALA A 49 -7.70 -10.23 1.50
N MET A 50 -6.85 -9.34 0.96
CA MET A 50 -5.53 -9.08 1.55
C MET A 50 -5.68 -8.46 2.93
N HIS A 51 -6.48 -7.40 3.06
CA HIS A 51 -6.73 -6.81 4.37
C HIS A 51 -7.22 -7.88 5.37
N GLY A 52 -8.26 -8.65 5.05
CA GLY A 52 -8.79 -9.66 5.98
C GLY A 52 -7.84 -10.81 6.32
N HIS A 53 -6.74 -10.99 5.60
CA HIS A 53 -5.74 -12.04 5.90
C HIS A 53 -4.55 -11.52 6.70
N TRP A 54 -4.08 -10.30 6.43
CA TRP A 54 -2.87 -9.73 7.03
C TRP A 54 -3.11 -8.64 8.10
N PHE A 55 -4.32 -8.06 8.17
CA PHE A 55 -4.68 -6.93 9.06
C PHE A 55 -6.04 -7.12 9.75
#